data_AF-A0AAW5REX4-F1
#
_entry.id   AF-A0AAW5REX4-F1
#
_cell.length_a   1.000
_cell.length_b   1.000
_cell.length_c   1.000
_cell.angle_alpha   90.00
_cell.angle_beta   90.00
_cell.angle_gamma   90.00
#
_symmetry.space_group_name_H-M   'P 1'
#
loop_
_entity.id
_entity.type
_entity.pdbx_description
1 polymer ?
#
loop_
_entity_poly.entity_id
_entity_poly.type
_entity_poly.pdbx_seq_one_letter_code
_entity_poly.pdbx_strand_id
1 'polypeptide(L)' 'MESIFEAFFTLLFQIIRFFLHIIFEVIIEGLIRGTGYCVVSAYRLRRHVDIESTEVLIVGFITWGMVIFLAIYFFLLI' A
#
# COMPACT_ATOMS: atom_id res chain seq x y z
N MET A 1 -32.52 -25.20 -0.03
CA MET A 1 -31.93 -24.39 1.07
C MET A 1 -30.41 -24.30 0.94
N GLU A 2 -29.74 -25.35 0.46
CA GLU A 2 -28.30 -25.35 0.14
C GLU A 2 -27.90 -24.33 -0.95
N SER A 3 -28.70 -24.17 -2.02
CA SER A 3 -28.36 -23.25 -3.13
C SER A 3 -28.38 -21.76 -2.77
N ILE A 4 -29.25 -21.34 -1.83
CA ILE A 4 -29.35 -19.93 -1.39
C ILE A 4 -28.16 -19.59 -0.48
N PHE A 5 -27.77 -20.54 0.36
CA PHE A 5 -26.65 -20.35 1.29
C PHE A 5 -25.31 -20.29 0.54
N GLU A 6 -25.14 -21.12 -0.49
CA GLU A 6 -23.96 -21.10 -1.36
C GLU A 6 -23.86 -19.78 -2.15
N ALA A 7 -24.97 -19.34 -2.77
CA ALA A 7 -25.03 -18.05 -3.47
C ALA A 7 -24.71 -16.86 -2.54
N PHE A 8 -25.19 -16.91 -1.30
CA PHE A 8 -24.90 -15.89 -0.29
C PHE A 8 -23.40 -15.84 0.07
N PHE A 9 -22.75 -16.99 0.29
CA PHE A 9 -21.32 -17.05 0.58
C PHE A 9 -20.46 -16.60 -0.61
N THR A 10 -20.84 -16.97 -1.84
CA THR A 10 -20.12 -16.49 -3.04
C THR A 10 -20.18 -14.97 -3.15
N LEU A 11 -21.37 -14.37 -2.98
CA LEU A 11 -21.53 -12.92 -2.97
C LEU A 11 -20.73 -12.25 -1.84
N LEU A 12 -20.82 -12.78 -0.63
CA LEU A 12 -20.06 -12.26 0.51
C LEU A 12 -18.56 -12.28 0.25
N PHE A 13 -18.03 -13.39 -0.25
CA PHE A 13 -16.61 -13.52 -0.58
C PHE A 13 -16.18 -12.56 -1.67
N GLN A 14 -17.01 -12.37 -2.70
CA GLN A 14 -16.75 -11.45 -3.79
C GLN A 14 -16.71 -9.99 -3.31
N ILE A 15 -17.62 -9.62 -2.42
CA ILE A 15 -17.64 -8.29 -1.78
C ILE A 15 -16.37 -8.09 -0.95
N ILE A 16 -15.99 -9.06 -0.11
CA ILE A 16 -14.76 -8.99 0.69
C ILE A 16 -13.53 -8.82 -0.21
N ARG A 17 -13.44 -9.60 -1.29
CA ARG A 17 -12.33 -9.51 -2.25
C ARG A 17 -12.26 -8.15 -2.92
N PHE A 18 -13.40 -7.58 -3.28
CA PHE A 18 -13.48 -6.24 -3.87
C PHE A 18 -12.98 -5.17 -2.89
N PHE A 19 -13.44 -5.20 -1.63
CA PHE A 19 -12.95 -4.28 -0.61
C PHE A 19 -11.47 -4.45 -0.33
N LEU A 20 -10.96 -5.69 -0.26
CA LEU A 20 -9.53 -5.94 -0.13
C LEU A 20 -8.74 -5.33 -1.28
N HIS A 21 -9.23 -5.46 -2.52
CA HIS A 21 -8.58 -4.87 -3.68
C HIS A 21 -8.48 -3.35 -3.57
N ILE A 22 -9.58 -2.68 -3.21
CA ILE A 22 -9.60 -1.22 -2.99
C ILE A 22 -8.64 -0.82 -1.88
N ILE A 23 -8.63 -1.54 -0.75
CA ILE A 23 -7.72 -1.24 0.36
C ILE A 23 -6.27 -1.37 -0.10
N PHE A 24 -5.93 -2.44 -0.83
CA PHE A 24 -4.59 -2.62 -1.38
C PHE A 24 -4.22 -1.51 -2.36
N GLU A 25 -5.12 -1.10 -3.24
CA GLU A 25 -4.92 -0.01 -4.19
C GLU A 25 -4.67 1.32 -3.46
N VAL A 26 -5.51 1.67 -2.47
CA VAL A 26 -5.34 2.86 -1.64
C VAL A 26 -4.02 2.84 -0.86
N ILE A 27 -3.61 1.68 -0.34
CA ILE A 27 -2.31 1.56 0.34
C ILE A 27 -1.16 1.73 -0.65
N ILE A 28 -1.19 1.07 -1.81
CA ILE A 28 -0.09 1.12 -2.76
C ILE A 28 0.01 2.52 -3.41
N GLU A 29 -1.09 3.10 -3.85
CA GLU A 29 -1.08 4.41 -4.51
C GLU A 29 -1.02 5.56 -3.51
N GLY A 30 -1.87 5.54 -2.48
CA GLY A 30 -1.91 6.61 -1.49
C GLY A 30 -0.72 6.56 -0.55
N LEU A 31 -0.47 5.42 0.08
CA LEU A 31 0.53 5.31 1.14
C LEU A 31 1.95 5.13 0.59
N ILE A 32 2.16 4.24 -0.38
CA ILE A 32 3.50 3.94 -0.90
C ILE A 32 3.93 4.97 -1.95
N ARG A 33 3.15 5.16 -3.03
CA ARG A 33 3.53 6.14 -4.06
C ARG A 33 3.48 7.58 -3.53
N GLY A 34 2.52 7.91 -2.67
CA GLY A 34 2.47 9.24 -2.03
C GLY A 34 3.72 9.56 -1.22
N THR A 35 4.16 8.66 -0.33
CA THR A 35 5.39 8.89 0.46
C THR A 35 6.63 8.86 -0.43
N GLY A 36 6.68 7.93 -1.39
CA GLY A 36 7.74 7.85 -2.37
C GLY A 36 7.90 9.15 -3.15
N TYR A 37 6.80 9.77 -3.59
CA TYR A 37 6.81 11.04 -4.31
C TYR A 37 7.38 12.16 -3.44
N CYS A 38 6.95 12.24 -2.18
CA CYS A 38 7.48 13.23 -1.23
C CYS A 38 9.00 13.09 -1.07
N VAL A 39 9.49 11.86 -0.85
CA VAL A 39 10.93 11.59 -0.68
C VAL A 39 11.71 11.87 -1.97
N VAL A 40 11.18 11.45 -3.12
CA VAL A 40 11.81 11.69 -4.42
C VAL A 40 11.86 13.18 -4.75
N SER A 41 10.77 13.92 -4.50
CA SER A 41 10.73 15.37 -4.72
C SER A 41 11.70 16.13 -3.80
N ALA A 42 11.90 15.63 -2.57
CA ALA A 42 12.81 16.23 -1.61
C ALA A 42 14.27 16.05 -2.04
N TYR A 43 14.67 14.87 -2.53
CA TYR A 43 16.06 14.66 -2.96
C TYR A 43 16.36 15.29 -4.33
N ARG A 44 15.37 15.33 -5.24
CA ARG A 44 15.57 15.74 -6.65
C ARG A 44 15.33 17.23 -6.92
N LEU A 45 15.39 18.05 -5.86
CA LEU A 45 15.19 19.51 -5.77
C LEU A 45 15.09 20.21 -7.15
N ARG A 46 13.89 20.67 -7.51
CA ARG A 46 13.54 21.42 -8.75
C ARG A 46 13.45 20.64 -10.06
N ARG A 47 13.54 19.30 -10.07
CA ARG A 47 13.16 18.51 -11.26
C ARG A 47 11.72 18.03 -11.15
N HIS A 48 11.03 17.97 -12.29
CA HIS A 48 9.72 17.33 -12.37
C HIS A 48 9.86 15.87 -11.96
N VAL A 49 9.17 15.49 -10.89
CA VAL A 49 9.03 14.10 -10.46
C VAL A 49 7.68 13.62 -10.94
N ASP A 50 7.67 12.49 -11.63
CA ASP A 50 6.44 11.82 -12.02
C ASP A 50 6.02 10.86 -10.90
N ILE A 51 4.76 10.99 -10.44
CA ILE A 51 4.20 10.17 -9.36
C ILE A 51 3.98 8.71 -9.80
N GLU A 52 3.81 8.46 -11.09
CA GLU A 52 3.67 7.13 -11.64
C GLU A 52 5.01 6.44 -11.90
N SER A 53 6.12 7.14 -11.66
CA SER A 53 7.45 6.59 -11.86
C SER A 53 7.69 5.37 -10.98
N THR A 54 8.27 4.32 -11.57
CA THR A 54 8.72 3.12 -10.84
C THR A 54 9.65 3.49 -9.69
N GLU A 55 10.43 4.56 -9.85
CA GLU A 55 11.32 5.06 -8.81
C GLU A 55 10.55 5.53 -7.56
N VAL A 56 9.46 6.27 -7.74
CA VAL A 56 8.60 6.72 -6.64
C VAL A 56 8.04 5.52 -5.88
N LEU A 57 7.58 4.49 -6.59
CA LEU A 57 7.10 3.26 -5.96
C LEU A 57 8.20 2.56 -5.13
N ILE A 58 9.40 2.39 -5.71
CA ILE A 58 10.53 1.73 -5.04
C ILE A 58 10.96 2.52 -3.79
N VAL A 59 11.12 3.83 -3.92
CA VAL A 59 11.54 4.70 -2.80
C VAL A 59 10.50 4.70 -1.70
N GLY A 60 9.21 4.78 -2.05
CA GLY A 60 8.11 4.65 -1.09
C GLY A 60 8.14 3.31 -0.35
N PHE A 61 8.37 2.21 -1.08
CA PHE A 61 8.42 0.87 -0.50
C PHE A 61 9.60 0.70 0.45
N ILE A 62 10.79 1.17 0.06
CA ILE A 62 12.00 1.14 0.92
C ILE A 62 11.76 1.98 2.19
N THR A 63 11.16 3.16 2.05
CA THR A 63 10.88 4.06 3.18
C THR A 63 9.98 3.37 4.20
N TRP A 64 8.87 2.78 3.75
CA TRP A 64 7.98 2.02 4.63
C TRP A 64 8.64 0.76 5.20
N GLY A 65 9.44 0.06 4.41
CA GLY A 65 10.23 -1.09 4.88
C GLY A 65 11.18 -0.73 6.03
N MET A 66 11.87 0.42 5.92
CA MET A 66 12.73 0.93 6.99
C MET A 66 11.94 1.33 8.24
N VAL A 67 10.79 1.98 8.08
CA VAL A 67 9.92 2.37 9.21
C VAL A 67 9.42 1.13 9.96
N ILE A 68 8.96 0.11 9.25
CA ILE A 68 8.50 -1.15 9.84
C ILE A 68 9.65 -1.87 10.55
N PHE A 69 10.81 -1.97 9.88
CA PHE A 69 11.99 -2.59 10.47
C PHE A 69 12.42 -1.89 11.77
N LEU A 70 12.43 -0.56 11.76
CA LEU A 70 12.75 0.26 12.94
C LEU A 70 11.72 0.05 14.05
N ALA A 71 10.42 0.03 13.72
CA ALA A 71 9.36 -0.22 14.69
C ALA A 71 9.47 -1.61 15.34
N ILE A 72 9.75 -2.65 14.55
CA ILE A 72 9.99 -4.00 15.05
C ILE A 72 11.23 -4.03 15.94
N TYR A 73 12.31 -3.39 15.51
CA TYR A 73 13.54 -3.31 16.29
C TYR A 73 13.31 -2.67 17.67
N PHE A 74 12.62 -1.52 17.73
CA PHE A 74 12.28 -0.89 19.00
C PHE A 74 11.34 -1.73 19.86
N PHE A 75 10.35 -2.40 19.26
CA PHE A 75 9.45 -3.29 19.98
C PHE A 75 10.17 -4.50 20.59
N LEU A 76 11.17 -5.06 19.91
CA LEU A 76 11.97 -6.18 20.40
C LEU A 76 13.03 -5.78 21.43
N LEU A 77 13.41 -4.49 21.46
CA LEU A 77 14.40 -3.95 22.38
C LEU A 77 13.78 -3.54 23.73
N ILE A 78 12.47 -3.27 23.75
CA ILE A 78 11.65 -3.04 24.95
C ILE A 78 11.30 -4.37 25.63
#